data_AF-A0A0W1IH09-F1
#
_entry.id   AF-A0A0W1IH09-F1
#
_cell.length_a   1.000
_cell.length_b   1.000
_cell.length_c   1.000
_cell.angle_alpha   90.00
_cell.angle_beta   90.00
_cell.angle_gamma   90.00
#
_symmetry.space_group_name_H-M   'P 1'
#
loop_
_entity.id
_entity.type
_entity.pdbx_description
1 polymer ?
#
loop_
_entity_poly.entity_id
_entity_poly.type
_entity_poly.pdbx_seq_one_letter_code
_entity_poly.pdbx_strand_id
1 'polypeptide(L)'
;MLGLAAAAPGQAVLASGVMPILALPQSYESHAACVAALEEVYAEDLKQVLARTTDADGRTVERTLSTKGIERIDDNRTRYDALLWFHNGGLRIDLQQTETSHSFEHRIRTCDGAVMTMSGEVGYTLSTFDPIDSPPPQQAQPSAPHEPERP
;
A
#
# COMPACT_ATOMS: atom_id res chain seq x y z
N MET A 1 13.54 44.92 27.04
CA MET A 1 12.89 43.59 27.20
C MET A 1 12.88 42.92 25.84
N LEU A 2 13.75 41.92 25.62
CA LEU A 2 13.71 41.08 24.42
C LEU A 2 12.94 39.80 24.77
N GLY A 3 11.77 39.63 24.20
CA GLY A 3 11.02 38.37 24.28
C GLY A 3 11.52 37.43 23.19
N LEU A 4 12.15 36.31 23.58
CA LEU A 4 12.38 35.20 22.66
C LEU A 4 11.07 34.46 22.46
N ALA A 5 10.50 34.54 21.26
CA ALA A 5 9.46 33.62 20.82
C ALA A 5 10.14 32.28 20.46
N ALA A 6 10.01 31.29 21.33
CA ALA A 6 10.39 29.92 21.03
C ALA A 6 9.41 29.35 20.00
N ALA A 7 9.85 29.18 18.75
CA ALA A 7 9.12 28.39 17.77
C ALA A 7 9.15 26.93 18.23
N ALA A 8 7.99 26.40 18.65
CA ALA A 8 7.85 24.99 18.93
C ALA A 8 8.06 24.19 17.63
N PRO A 9 8.94 23.17 17.60
CA PRO A 9 9.07 22.33 16.42
C PRO A 9 7.75 21.60 16.20
N GLY A 10 7.12 21.83 15.05
CA GLY A 10 5.94 21.08 14.63
C GLY A 10 6.32 19.62 14.50
N GLN A 11 5.89 18.79 15.45
CA GLN A 11 5.98 17.34 15.31
C GLN A 11 5.05 16.96 14.15
N ALA A 12 5.62 16.46 13.06
CA ALA A 12 4.83 15.82 12.02
C ALA A 12 4.12 14.63 12.69
N VAL A 13 2.82 14.76 12.93
CA VAL A 13 1.99 13.64 13.37
C VAL A 13 1.92 12.70 12.18
N LEU A 14 2.85 11.75 12.15
CA LEU A 14 2.77 10.59 11.28
C LEU A 14 1.58 9.79 11.81
N ALA A 15 0.43 9.93 11.13
CA ALA A 15 -0.79 9.24 11.50
C ALA A 15 -0.99 8.04 10.58
N SER A 16 -1.28 6.88 11.14
CA SER A 16 -1.96 5.80 10.40
C SER A 16 -3.45 6.12 10.37
N GLY A 17 -4.16 5.68 9.33
CA GLY A 17 -5.60 5.92 9.21
C GLY A 17 -6.33 4.71 8.65
N VAL A 18 -7.55 4.48 9.12
CA VAL A 18 -8.41 3.38 8.70
C VAL A 18 -9.83 3.89 8.54
N MET A 19 -10.52 3.45 7.50
CA MET A 19 -11.92 3.75 7.24
C MET A 19 -12.68 2.44 6.93
N PRO A 20 -13.84 2.21 7.55
CA PRO A 20 -14.63 1.02 7.28
C PRO A 20 -15.26 1.09 5.88
N ILE A 21 -15.34 -0.06 5.22
CA ILE A 21 -16.08 -0.21 3.96
C ILE A 21 -17.54 -0.48 4.29
N LEU A 22 -18.42 0.42 3.88
CA LEU A 22 -19.87 0.23 3.97
C LEU A 22 -20.39 -0.33 2.66
N ALA A 23 -20.86 -1.57 2.69
CA ALA A 23 -21.36 -2.27 1.52
C ALA A 23 -22.77 -2.80 1.75
N LEU A 24 -23.61 -2.64 0.73
CA LEU A 24 -24.94 -3.23 0.71
C LEU A 24 -24.84 -4.72 0.36
N PRO A 25 -25.68 -5.58 0.96
CA PRO A 25 -25.80 -6.97 0.55
C PRO A 25 -26.17 -7.08 -0.94
N GLN A 26 -25.61 -8.08 -1.61
CA GLN A 26 -25.91 -8.40 -3.00
C GLN A 26 -26.61 -9.75 -3.07
N SER A 27 -27.70 -9.83 -3.84
CA SER A 27 -28.45 -11.07 -4.03
C SER A 27 -28.12 -11.69 -5.38
N TYR A 28 -28.01 -13.01 -5.40
CA TYR A 28 -27.74 -13.85 -6.56
C TYR A 28 -28.90 -14.83 -6.76
N GLU A 29 -28.89 -15.55 -7.88
CA GLU A 29 -29.94 -16.54 -8.19
C GLU A 29 -29.87 -17.78 -7.29
N SER A 30 -28.68 -18.13 -6.81
CA SER A 30 -28.43 -19.30 -5.97
C SER A 30 -27.14 -19.15 -5.18
N HIS A 31 -26.90 -20.06 -4.23
CA HIS A 31 -25.60 -20.15 -3.54
C HIS A 31 -24.45 -20.40 -4.52
N ALA A 32 -24.65 -21.26 -5.53
CA ALA A 32 -23.63 -21.53 -6.55
C ALA A 32 -23.26 -20.27 -7.34
N ALA A 33 -24.25 -19.45 -7.71
CA ALA A 33 -24.00 -18.17 -8.38
C ALA A 33 -23.26 -17.17 -7.48
N CYS A 34 -23.58 -17.14 -6.18
CA CYS A 34 -22.85 -16.32 -5.20
C CYS A 34 -21.38 -16.77 -5.08
N VAL A 35 -21.13 -18.09 -5.01
CA VAL A 35 -19.77 -18.65 -4.94
C VAL A 35 -18.98 -18.34 -6.22
N ALA A 36 -19.60 -18.45 -7.40
CA ALA A 36 -18.95 -18.05 -8.66
C ALA A 36 -18.51 -16.58 -8.64
N ALA A 37 -19.31 -15.68 -8.06
CA ALA A 37 -18.92 -14.29 -7.88
C ALA A 37 -17.75 -14.12 -6.89
N LEU A 38 -17.64 -14.95 -5.84
CA LEU A 38 -16.44 -14.98 -4.99
C LEU A 38 -15.19 -15.45 -5.75
N GLU A 39 -15.34 -16.45 -6.62
CA GLU A 39 -14.26 -16.98 -7.48
C GLU A 39 -13.76 -15.93 -8.46
N GLU A 40 -14.66 -15.15 -9.07
CA GLU A 40 -14.30 -14.01 -9.92
C GLU A 40 -13.51 -12.96 -9.13
N VAL A 41 -14.00 -12.57 -7.94
CA VAL A 41 -13.30 -11.60 -7.08
C VAL A 41 -11.91 -12.12 -6.71
N TYR A 42 -11.78 -13.38 -6.31
CA TYR A 42 -10.50 -13.98 -5.97
C TYR A 42 -9.54 -13.97 -7.16
N ALA A 43 -10.02 -14.30 -8.36
CA ALA A 43 -9.22 -14.26 -9.58
C ALA A 43 -8.75 -12.83 -9.93
N GLU A 44 -9.59 -11.82 -9.71
CA GLU A 44 -9.19 -10.42 -9.90
C GLU A 44 -8.15 -9.96 -8.87
N ASP A 45 -8.30 -10.34 -7.60
CA ASP A 45 -7.31 -10.00 -6.56
C ASP A 45 -5.94 -10.66 -6.84
N LEU A 46 -5.91 -11.89 -7.38
CA LEU A 46 -4.67 -12.54 -7.80
C LEU A 46 -3.95 -11.79 -8.94
N LYS A 47 -4.69 -11.21 -9.89
CA LYS A 47 -4.12 -10.42 -10.99
C LYS A 47 -3.48 -9.12 -10.51
N GLN A 48 -3.86 -8.62 -9.33
CA GLN A 48 -3.31 -7.39 -8.76
C GLN A 48 -1.95 -7.59 -8.10
N VAL A 49 -1.57 -8.83 -7.76
CA VAL A 49 -0.29 -9.13 -7.12
C VAL A 49 0.87 -8.74 -8.05
N LEU A 50 1.80 -7.96 -7.51
CA LEU A 50 2.94 -7.45 -8.23
C LEU A 50 4.16 -7.58 -7.34
N ALA A 51 5.09 -8.45 -7.72
CA ALA A 51 6.40 -8.52 -7.07
C ALA A 51 7.09 -7.15 -7.15
N ARG A 52 7.91 -6.82 -6.14
CA ARG A 52 8.60 -5.54 -6.10
C ARG A 52 9.36 -5.26 -7.41
N THR A 53 9.07 -4.11 -8.00
CA THR A 53 9.76 -3.57 -9.17
C THR A 53 10.38 -2.22 -8.83
N THR A 54 11.46 -1.86 -9.51
CA THR A 54 12.13 -0.57 -9.40
C THR A 54 12.30 0.01 -10.80
N ASP A 55 11.87 1.25 -11.03
CA ASP A 55 12.07 1.95 -12.30
C ASP A 55 13.43 2.68 -12.37
N ALA A 56 13.70 3.32 -13.51
CA ALA A 56 14.96 4.05 -13.73
C ALA A 56 15.14 5.27 -12.81
N ASP A 57 14.05 5.82 -12.27
CA ASP A 57 14.06 6.93 -11.32
C ASP A 57 14.16 6.44 -9.86
N GLY A 58 14.30 5.13 -9.65
CA GLY A 58 14.39 4.50 -8.34
C GLY A 58 13.05 4.44 -7.60
N ARG A 59 11.92 4.63 -8.30
CA ARG A 59 10.60 4.42 -7.69
C ARG A 59 10.33 2.94 -7.61
N THR A 60 9.74 2.53 -6.51
CA THR A 60 9.38 1.12 -6.29
C THR A 60 7.88 0.94 -6.21
N VAL A 61 7.40 -0.18 -6.74
CA VAL A 61 5.99 -0.59 -6.60
C VAL A 61 5.96 -2.07 -6.25
N GLU A 62 5.16 -2.42 -5.25
CA GLU A 62 4.89 -3.79 -4.83
C GLU A 62 3.43 -3.90 -4.38
N ARG A 63 2.79 -5.02 -4.71
CA ARG A 63 1.44 -5.36 -4.26
C ARG A 63 1.41 -6.79 -3.77
N THR A 64 1.00 -6.99 -2.52
CA THR A 64 0.97 -8.31 -1.90
C THR A 64 -0.45 -8.65 -1.46
N LEU A 65 -0.85 -9.90 -1.69
CA LEU A 65 -2.15 -10.43 -1.29
C LEU A 65 -1.95 -11.46 -0.18
N SER A 66 -2.60 -11.24 0.97
CA SER A 66 -2.71 -12.22 2.04
C SER A 66 -4.13 -12.76 2.09
N THR A 67 -4.29 -14.06 1.85
CA THR A 67 -5.59 -14.74 1.85
C THR A 67 -5.41 -16.24 2.08
N LYS A 68 -6.47 -16.90 2.55
CA LYS A 68 -6.59 -18.37 2.59
C LYS A 68 -7.26 -18.95 1.34
N GLY A 69 -7.59 -18.10 0.36
CA GLY A 69 -8.46 -18.48 -0.75
C GLY A 69 -9.92 -18.56 -0.31
N ILE A 70 -10.73 -19.28 -1.09
CA ILE A 70 -12.15 -19.46 -0.82
C ILE A 70 -12.34 -20.58 0.20
N GLU A 71 -12.93 -20.24 1.34
CA GLU A 71 -13.17 -21.13 2.45
C GLU A 71 -14.65 -21.54 2.48
N ARG A 72 -14.93 -22.83 2.35
CA ARG A 72 -16.26 -23.39 2.64
C ARG A 72 -16.40 -23.55 4.16
N ILE A 73 -17.35 -22.85 4.76
CA ILE A 73 -17.61 -22.88 6.20
C ILE A 73 -18.60 -24.01 6.53
N ASP A 74 -19.67 -24.10 5.75
CA ASP A 74 -20.68 -25.17 5.81
C ASP A 74 -21.31 -25.38 4.41
N ASP A 75 -22.43 -26.10 4.33
CA ASP A 75 -23.06 -26.43 3.05
C ASP A 75 -23.69 -25.25 2.30
N ASN A 76 -24.02 -24.18 3.03
CA ASN A 76 -24.70 -23.01 2.48
C ASN A 76 -23.92 -21.71 2.73
N ARG A 77 -22.73 -21.79 3.34
CA ARG A 77 -21.89 -20.64 3.67
C ARG A 77 -20.47 -20.79 3.17
N THR A 78 -20.05 -19.80 2.39
CA THR A 78 -18.70 -19.71 1.81
C THR A 78 -18.13 -18.32 2.06
N ARG A 79 -16.85 -18.24 2.43
CA ARG A 79 -16.16 -17.00 2.79
C ARG A 79 -14.91 -16.80 1.93
N TYR A 80 -14.64 -15.55 1.59
CA TYR A 80 -13.37 -15.10 1.05
C TYR A 80 -12.87 -13.91 1.87
N ASP A 81 -11.69 -14.04 2.48
CA ASP A 81 -11.03 -13.03 3.31
C ASP A 81 -9.70 -12.66 2.67
N ALA A 82 -9.53 -11.38 2.32
CA ALA A 82 -8.40 -10.91 1.54
C ALA A 82 -7.90 -9.56 2.02
N LEU A 83 -6.59 -9.49 2.30
CA LEU A 83 -5.86 -8.28 2.58
C LEU A 83 -4.89 -7.99 1.44
N LEU A 84 -5.15 -6.93 0.68
CA LEU A 84 -4.30 -6.46 -0.40
C LEU A 84 -3.51 -5.25 0.07
N TRP A 85 -2.19 -5.35 0.05
CA TRP A 85 -1.28 -4.25 0.34
C TRP A 85 -0.78 -3.59 -0.93
N PHE A 86 -0.60 -2.29 -0.86
CA PHE A 86 0.03 -1.45 -1.87
C PHE A 86 1.23 -0.76 -1.23
N HIS A 87 2.40 -0.98 -1.80
CA HIS A 87 3.64 -0.37 -1.36
C HIS A 87 4.20 0.45 -2.51
N ASN A 88 4.33 1.76 -2.30
CA ASN A 88 4.87 2.67 -3.30
C ASN A 88 6.02 3.44 -2.68
N GLY A 89 7.22 3.22 -3.22
CA GLY A 89 8.44 3.84 -2.73
C GLY A 89 9.02 4.88 -3.67
N GLY A 90 9.71 5.85 -3.08
CA GLY A 90 10.44 6.88 -3.80
C GLY A 90 11.75 7.23 -3.10
N LEU A 91 12.76 7.58 -3.89
CA LEU A 91 14.05 8.02 -3.37
C LEU A 91 13.93 9.34 -2.61
N ARG A 92 14.48 9.36 -1.40
CA ARG A 92 14.71 10.54 -0.59
C ARG A 92 16.21 10.79 -0.54
N ILE A 93 16.71 11.49 -1.56
CA ILE A 93 18.15 11.79 -1.72
C ILE A 93 18.69 12.58 -0.52
N ASP A 94 17.86 13.45 0.06
CA ASP A 94 18.15 14.20 1.27
C ASP A 94 18.42 13.30 2.49
N LEU A 95 17.81 12.11 2.53
CA LEU A 95 17.95 11.13 3.61
C LEU A 95 18.82 9.92 3.23
N GLN A 96 19.26 9.82 1.97
CA GLN A 96 19.92 8.63 1.40
C GLN A 96 19.12 7.33 1.65
N GLN A 97 17.79 7.42 1.58
CA GLN A 97 16.85 6.33 1.86
C GLN A 97 15.78 6.26 0.78
N THR A 98 15.09 5.13 0.70
CA THR A 98 13.82 4.97 0.00
C THR A 98 12.70 5.08 1.01
N GLU A 99 11.84 6.10 0.86
CA GLU A 99 10.60 6.19 1.64
C GLU A 99 9.53 5.36 0.95
N THR A 100 8.92 4.41 1.66
CA THR A 100 7.83 3.57 1.16
C THR A 100 6.55 3.92 1.86
N SER A 101 5.54 4.35 1.11
CA SER A 101 4.17 4.50 1.61
C SER A 101 3.44 3.15 1.56
N HIS A 102 2.62 2.86 2.58
CA HIS A 102 1.86 1.61 2.66
C HIS A 102 0.38 1.92 2.82
N SER A 103 -0.43 1.47 1.86
CA SER A 103 -1.88 1.43 1.97
C SER A 103 -2.39 0.01 1.82
N PHE A 104 -3.60 -0.24 2.29
CA PHE A 104 -4.20 -1.56 2.23
C PHE A 104 -5.71 -1.50 2.02
N GLU A 105 -6.23 -2.60 1.49
CA GLU A 105 -7.65 -2.91 1.44
C GLU A 105 -7.85 -4.30 2.07
N HIS A 106 -8.58 -4.35 3.18
CA HIS A 106 -9.02 -5.59 3.80
C HIS A 106 -10.50 -5.80 3.50
N ARG A 107 -10.86 -6.89 2.82
CA ARG A 107 -12.25 -7.20 2.50
C ARG A 107 -12.56 -8.63 2.88
N ILE A 108 -13.69 -8.77 3.57
CA ILE A 108 -14.29 -10.05 3.91
C ILE A 108 -15.62 -10.14 3.17
N ARG A 109 -15.76 -11.13 2.29
CA ARG A 109 -17.01 -11.43 1.60
C ARG A 109 -17.53 -12.79 2.03
N THR A 110 -18.81 -12.86 2.34
CA THR A 110 -19.45 -14.11 2.76
C THR A 110 -20.73 -14.31 1.95
N CYS A 111 -20.83 -15.43 1.26
CA CYS A 111 -22.08 -15.95 0.74
C CYS A 111 -22.79 -16.71 1.85
N ASP A 112 -24.00 -16.30 2.19
CA ASP A 112 -24.96 -17.07 2.99
C ASP A 112 -26.18 -17.37 2.11
N GLY A 113 -26.26 -18.62 1.64
CA GLY A 113 -27.13 -18.96 0.52
C GLY A 113 -26.82 -18.10 -0.69
N ALA A 114 -27.87 -17.52 -1.26
CA ALA A 114 -27.75 -16.69 -2.45
C ALA A 114 -27.39 -15.22 -2.15
N VAL A 115 -27.08 -14.86 -0.90
CA VAL A 115 -26.80 -13.47 -0.51
C VAL A 115 -25.33 -13.31 -0.15
N MET A 116 -24.64 -12.40 -0.84
CA MET A 116 -23.31 -11.96 -0.49
C MET A 116 -23.37 -10.76 0.43
N THR A 117 -22.67 -10.85 1.56
CA THR A 117 -22.37 -9.72 2.44
C THR A 117 -20.90 -9.37 2.34
N MET A 118 -20.57 -8.09 2.51
CA MET A 118 -19.19 -7.62 2.54
C MET A 118 -18.98 -6.72 3.75
N SER A 119 -17.87 -6.95 4.44
CA SER A 119 -17.31 -6.03 5.43
C SER A 119 -15.83 -5.83 5.15
N GLY A 120 -15.22 -4.87 5.83
CA GLY A 120 -13.81 -4.62 5.66
C GLY A 120 -13.45 -3.18 5.94
N GLU A 121 -12.24 -2.83 5.54
CA GLU A 121 -11.63 -1.54 5.77
C GLU A 121 -10.60 -1.22 4.70
N VAL A 122 -10.38 0.07 4.50
CA VAL A 122 -9.25 0.59 3.74
C VAL A 122 -8.44 1.47 4.65
N GLY A 123 -7.13 1.47 4.49
CA GLY A 123 -6.27 2.23 5.37
C GLY A 123 -4.87 2.43 4.84
N TYR A 124 -4.08 3.08 5.68
CA TYR A 124 -2.66 3.31 5.45
C TYR A 124 -1.91 3.30 6.78
N THR A 125 -0.65 2.90 6.72
CA THR A 125 0.27 2.95 7.85
C THR A 125 1.33 4.02 7.63
N LEU A 126 2.16 4.23 8.65
CA LEU A 126 3.34 5.08 8.50
C LEU A 126 4.25 4.55 7.40
N SER A 127 4.91 5.47 6.70
CA SER A 127 5.94 5.12 5.74
C SER A 127 7.10 4.40 6.43
N THR A 128 7.67 3.39 5.77
CA THR A 128 9.00 2.86 6.14
C THR A 128 10.09 3.59 5.36
N PHE A 129 11.30 3.56 5.90
CA PHE A 129 12.47 4.14 5.27
C PHE A 129 13.59 3.12 5.25
N ASP A 130 13.92 2.64 4.06
CA ASP A 130 14.96 1.64 3.85
C ASP A 130 16.22 2.31 3.28
N PRO A 131 17.44 1.94 3.70
CA PRO A 131 18.66 2.42 3.06
C PRO A 131 18.68 2.10 1.57
N ILE A 132 19.31 2.96 0.76
CA ILE A 132 19.56 2.63 -0.65
C ILE A 132 20.73 1.65 -0.69
N ASP A 133 20.50 0.42 -1.18
CA ASP A 133 21.53 -0.65 -1.27
C ASP A 133 22.75 -0.25 -2.10
N SER A 134 22.64 0.76 -2.96
CA SER A 134 23.75 1.44 -3.64
C SER A 134 23.32 2.85 -4.05
N PRO A 135 24.06 3.91 -3.69
CA PRO A 135 23.70 5.26 -4.11
C PRO A 135 23.64 5.31 -5.65
N PRO A 136 22.65 5.97 -6.26
CA PRO A 136 22.64 6.19 -7.70
C PRO A 136 23.96 6.88 -8.09
N PRO A 137 24.50 6.62 -9.30
CA PRO A 137 25.74 7.25 -9.74
C PRO A 137 25.61 8.76 -9.54
N GLN A 138 26.49 9.33 -8.70
CA GLN A 138 26.53 10.76 -8.44
C GLN A 138 26.58 11.45 -9.79
N GLN A 139 25.53 12.20 -10.13
CA GLN A 139 25.60 13.17 -11.21
C GLN A 139 26.81 14.05 -10.88
N ALA A 140 27.83 13.97 -11.74
CA ALA A 140 29.08 14.68 -11.53
C ALA A 140 28.76 16.14 -11.21
N GLN A 141 29.06 16.56 -9.98
CA GLN A 141 29.00 17.96 -9.63
C GLN A 141 29.86 18.70 -10.67
N PRO A 142 29.36 19.78 -11.31
CA PRO A 142 30.20 20.60 -12.16
C PRO A 142 31.38 21.05 -11.30
N SER A 143 32.59 20.64 -11.69
CA SER A 143 33.81 21.03 -11.01
C SER A 143 33.81 22.56 -10.93
N ALA A 144 33.98 23.11 -9.73
CA ALA A 144 34.08 24.54 -9.53
C ALA A 144 35.13 25.12 -10.52
N PRO A 145 34.87 26.29 -11.13
CA PRO A 145 35.82 26.89 -12.06
C PRO A 145 37.16 27.10 -11.34
N HIS A 146 38.23 26.59 -11.95
CA HIS A 146 39.61 26.85 -11.53
C HIS A 146 39.81 28.36 -11.46
N GLU A 147 40.01 28.88 -10.25
CA GLU A 147 40.50 30.24 -10.05
C GLU A 147 41.99 30.24 -10.46
N PRO A 148 42.40 31.03 -11.46
CA PRO A 148 43.80 31.06 -11.86
C PRO A 148 44.63 31.75 -10.77
N GLU A 149 45.66 31.06 -10.28
CA GLU A 149 46.72 31.66 -9.46
C GLU A 149 47.26 32.90 -10.19
N ARG A 150 47.16 34.05 -9.52
CA ARG A 150 47.65 35.34 -10.02
C ARG A 150 49.15 35.46 -9.69
N PRO A 151 49.99 35.88 -10.65
CA PRO A 151 51.46 35.91 -10.51
C PRO A 151 51.97 36.89 -9.45
#